data_AF-A0A1D8TLA5-F1
#
_entry.id   AF-A0A1D8TLA5-F1
#
_cell.length_a   1.000
_cell.length_b   1.000
_cell.length_c   1.000
_cell.angle_alpha   90.00
_cell.angle_beta   90.00
_cell.angle_gamma   90.00
#
_symmetry.space_group_name_H-M   'P 1'
#
loop_
_entity.id
_entity.type
_entity.pdbx_description
1 polymer ?
#
loop_
_entity_poly.entity_id
_entity_poly.type
_entity_poly.pdbx_seq_one_letter_code
_entity_poly.pdbx_strand_id
1 'polypeptide(L)' 'MSTQEKARALMMNHHHMIKNRQQSMLGRVASEVGLDSLDSDYWGTIQGKPHPSFRSTYDRSHAALS' A
#
# COMPACT_ATOMS: atom_id res chain seq x y z
N MET A 1 -7.61 -12.50 23.08
CA MET A 1 -6.71 -12.39 21.92
C MET A 1 -5.38 -13.01 22.26
N SER A 2 -4.97 -14.03 21.51
CA SER A 2 -3.63 -14.60 21.60
C SER A 2 -2.59 -13.64 20.99
N THR A 3 -1.32 -13.82 21.34
CA THR A 3 -0.23 -13.02 20.76
C THR A 3 -0.14 -13.18 19.24
N GLN A 4 -0.48 -14.37 18.74
CA GLN A 4 -0.53 -14.71 17.32
C GLN A 4 -1.65 -13.96 16.59
N GLU A 5 -2.84 -13.86 17.19
CA GLU A 5 -3.96 -13.09 16.64
C GLU A 5 -3.60 -11.60 16.54
N LYS A 6 -2.96 -11.06 17.59
CA LYS A 6 -2.49 -9.68 17.60
C LYS A 6 -1.44 -9.42 16.52
N ALA A 7 -0.47 -10.32 16.38
CA ALA A 7 0.55 -10.23 15.34
C ALA A 7 -0.07 -10.28 13.93
N ARG A 8 -1.06 -11.16 13.71
CA ARG A 8 -1.79 -11.25 12.45
C ARG A 8 -2.55 -9.96 12.14
N ALA A 9 -3.23 -9.39 13.13
CA ALA A 9 -3.96 -8.13 12.97
C ALA A 9 -3.02 -6.97 12.59
N LEU A 10 -1.86 -6.85 13.26
CA LEU A 10 -0.85 -5.85 12.94
C LEU A 10 -0.33 -5.99 11.51
N MET A 11 -0.01 -7.22 11.09
CA MET A 11 0.47 -7.50 9.73
C MET A 11 -0.59 -7.14 8.66
N MET A 12 -1.85 -7.51 8.89
CA MET A 12 -2.94 -7.20 7.95
C MET A 12 -3.24 -5.70 7.88
N ASN A 13 -3.22 -5.01 9.02
CA ASN A 13 -3.38 -3.56 9.05
C ASN A 13 -2.25 -2.85 8.29
N HIS A 14 -1.02 -3.28 8.50
CA HIS A 14 0.14 -2.76 7.77
C HIS A 14 0.01 -2.99 6.27
N HIS A 15 -0.44 -4.18 5.86
CA HIS A 15 -0.71 -4.49 4.46
C HIS A 15 -1.77 -3.57 3.84
N HIS A 16 -2.88 -3.33 4.54
CA HIS A 16 -3.93 -2.40 4.07
C HIS A 16 -3.41 -0.97 3.93
N MET A 17 -2.59 -0.49 4.87
CA MET A 17 -2.01 0.85 4.79
C MET A 17 -1.11 1.03 3.56
N ILE A 18 -0.26 0.04 3.25
CA ILE A 18 0.58 0.06 2.05
C ILE A 18 -0.29 0.10 0.79
N LYS A 19 -1.32 -0.77 0.72
CA LYS A 19 -2.23 -0.85 -0.43
C LYS A 19 -2.93 0.49 -0.68
N ASN A 20 -3.59 1.04 0.34
CA ASN A 20 -4.41 2.24 0.20
C ASN A 20 -3.57 3.42 -0.31
N ARG A 21 -2.38 3.64 0.26
CA ARG A 21 -1.53 4.74 -0.17
C ARG A 21 -0.89 4.46 -1.54
N GLN A 22 -0.60 3.21 -1.91
CA GLN A 22 -0.19 2.88 -3.28
C GLN A 22 -1.29 3.28 -4.28
N GLN A 23 -2.54 2.92 -4.01
CA GLN A 23 -3.67 3.32 -4.86
C GLN A 23 -3.80 4.84 -4.92
N SER A 24 -3.64 5.56 -3.81
CA SER A 24 -3.66 7.03 -3.83
C SER A 24 -2.50 7.66 -4.61
N MET A 25 -1.30 7.07 -4.60
CA MET A 25 -0.18 7.58 -5.41
C MET A 25 -0.39 7.30 -6.89
N LEU A 26 -0.81 6.09 -7.23
CA LEU A 26 -1.12 5.71 -8.61
C LEU A 26 -2.26 6.55 -9.18
N GLY A 27 -3.32 6.77 -8.41
CA GLY A 27 -4.44 7.63 -8.82
C GLY A 27 -4.01 9.07 -9.08
N ARG A 28 -3.12 9.63 -8.24
CA ARG A 28 -2.56 10.98 -8.49
C ARG A 28 -1.76 11.05 -9.78
N VAL A 29 -0.83 10.11 -10.00
CA VAL A 29 -0.01 10.07 -11.22
C VAL A 29 -0.85 9.78 -12.45
N ALA A 30 -1.85 8.90 -12.35
CA ALA A 30 -2.78 8.63 -13.44
C ALA A 30 -3.52 9.90 -13.85
N SER A 31 -3.99 10.69 -12.89
CA SER A 31 -4.65 11.97 -13.17
C SER A 31 -3.71 13.00 -13.79
N GLU A 32 -2.46 13.09 -13.31
CA GLU A 32 -1.44 13.96 -13.89
C GLU A 32 -1.13 13.64 -15.36
N VAL A 33 -1.21 12.36 -15.75
CA VAL A 33 -0.91 11.88 -17.11
C VAL A 33 -2.18 11.83 -18.00
N GLY A 34 -3.33 12.30 -17.51
CA GLY A 34 -4.59 12.30 -18.26
C GLY A 34 -5.19 10.90 -18.43
N LEU A 35 -4.83 9.97 -17.55
CA LEU A 35 -5.34 8.59 -17.49
C LEU A 35 -6.52 8.47 -16.50
N ASP A 36 -7.34 9.52 -16.38
CA ASP A 36 -8.50 9.59 -15.47
C ASP A 36 -9.54 8.47 -15.72
N SER A 37 -9.45 7.79 -16.87
CA SER A 37 -10.35 6.70 -17.29
C SER A 37 -9.77 5.29 -17.10
N LEU A 38 -8.54 5.14 -16.61
CA LEU A 38 -8.08 3.83 -16.13
C LEU A 38 -8.79 3.60 -14.80
N ASP A 39 -9.67 2.59 -14.76
CA ASP A 39 -10.41 2.16 -13.58
C ASP A 39 -9.61 2.41 -12.30
N SER A 40 -10.20 3.10 -11.31
CA SER A 40 -9.62 3.21 -9.97
C SER A 40 -9.33 1.83 -9.34
N ASP A 41 -9.96 0.81 -9.93
CA ASP A 41 -9.87 -0.60 -9.60
C ASP A 41 -8.75 -1.34 -10.36
N TYR A 42 -8.01 -0.65 -11.25
CA TYR A 42 -6.85 -1.21 -11.91
C TYR A 42 -5.73 -1.48 -10.90
N TRP A 43 -5.73 -2.70 -10.40
CA TRP A 43 -4.72 -3.23 -9.49
C TRP A 43 -3.92 -4.32 -10.21
N GLY A 44 -2.87 -3.89 -10.92
CA GLY A 44 -1.93 -4.79 -11.58
C GLY A 44 -0.96 -5.42 -10.58
N THR A 45 -1.35 -6.51 -9.92
CA THR A 45 -0.38 -7.46 -9.35
C THR A 45 -0.89 -8.88 -9.46
N ILE A 46 -0.05 -9.77 -9.97
CA ILE A 46 -0.24 -11.23 -9.91
C ILE A 46 -0.49 -11.57 -8.43
N GLN A 47 -1.74 -11.94 -8.09
CA GLN A 47 -2.22 -12.33 -6.74
C GLN A 47 -2.56 -11.22 -5.73
N GLY A 48 -2.74 -9.96 -6.14
CA GLY A 48 -3.27 -8.92 -5.23
C GLY A 48 -2.30 -8.48 -4.10
N LYS A 49 -1.03 -8.88 -4.18
CA LYS A 49 0.00 -8.56 -3.18
C LYS A 49 0.68 -7.23 -3.52
N PRO A 50 0.92 -6.34 -2.55
CA PRO A 50 1.76 -5.17 -2.75
C PRO A 50 3.12 -5.57 -3.31
N HIS A 51 3.64 -4.78 -4.25
CA HIS A 51 4.92 -5.09 -4.86
C HIS A 51 6.06 -5.04 -3.79
N PRO A 52 7.00 -6.01 -3.77
CA PRO A 52 7.93 -6.19 -2.65
C PRO A 52 8.80 -4.97 -2.34
N SER A 53 9.17 -4.18 -3.36
CA SER A 53 9.95 -2.95 -3.16
C SER A 53 9.23 -1.92 -2.29
N PHE A 54 7.89 -1.93 -2.27
CA PHE A 54 7.12 -1.00 -1.45
C PHE A 54 7.24 -1.33 0.03
N ARG A 55 7.29 -2.61 0.45
CA ARG A 55 7.57 -2.93 1.87
C ARG A 55 8.87 -2.30 2.36
N SER A 56 9.90 -2.27 1.52
CA SER A 56 11.21 -1.71 1.85
C SER A 56 11.21 -0.16 1.91
N THR A 57 10.46 0.51 1.03
CA THR A 57 10.43 1.97 0.94
C THR A 57 9.28 2.63 1.72
N TYR A 58 8.30 1.87 2.20
CA TYR A 58 7.13 2.41 2.90
C TYR A 58 7.24 2.49 4.41
N ASP A 59 8.00 1.60 5.05
CA ASP A 59 8.19 1.73 6.49
C ASP A 59 8.75 3.12 6.74
N ARG A 60 8.10 3.88 7.63
CA ARG A 60 8.51 5.25 7.96
C ARG A 60 10.01 5.21 8.17
N SER A 61 10.74 5.96 7.36
CA SER A 61 12.15 6.17 7.65
C SER A 61 12.25 6.66 9.09
N HIS A 62 13.22 6.13 9.85
CA HIS A 62 13.42 6.50 11.25
C HIS A 62 13.65 8.01 11.44
N ALA A 63 13.83 8.77 10.34
CA ALA A 63 13.98 10.22 10.31
C ALA A 63 12.69 11.00 10.64
N ALA A 64 11.50 10.38 10.64
CA ALA A 64 10.23 11.06 10.94
C ALA A 64 9.72 10.86 12.37
N LEU A 65 10.52 10.26 13.26
CA LEU A 65 10.26 10.20 14.70
C LEU A 65 11.00 11.35 15.37
N SER A 66 10.36 12.51 15.46
CA SER A 66 10.76 13.64 16.30
C SER A 66 9.61 14.01 17.22
#